data_AF-A0A3A6KI53-F1
#
_entry.id   AF-A0A3A6KI53-F1
#
_cell.length_a   1.000
_cell.length_b   1.000
_cell.length_c   1.000
_cell.angle_alpha   90.00
_cell.angle_beta   90.00
_cell.angle_gamma   90.00
#
_symmetry.space_group_name_H-M   'P 1'
#
loop_
_entity.id
_entity.type
_entity.pdbx_description
1 polymer ?
#
loop_
_entity_poly.entity_id
_entity_poly.type
_entity_poly.pdbx_seq_one_letter_code
_entity_poly.pdbx_strand_id
1 'polypeptide(L)'
;MKKKIVAFFMVACVASGVAGCSTASTVNHNLSKDANEFNVYRRITVTNARTDTIMLQAEGYMALSNNSSNELVVTIKTGADQYYKDYIYLNDWTCYVMEQTEPKGTDKYHYELVFYPERLIPDVEIK
;
A
#
# COMPACT_ATOMS: atom_id res chain seq x y z
N MET A 1 1.69 -45.49 -26.55
CA MET A 1 0.90 -45.22 -25.32
C MET A 1 1.62 -44.28 -24.34
N LYS A 2 2.95 -44.42 -24.12
CA LYS A 2 3.75 -43.53 -23.25
C LYS A 2 3.66 -42.03 -23.59
N LYS A 3 3.66 -41.64 -24.88
CA LYS A 3 3.51 -40.23 -25.31
C LYS A 3 2.14 -39.60 -24.97
N LYS A 4 1.07 -40.41 -24.90
CA LYS A 4 -0.29 -39.94 -24.56
C LYS A 4 -0.44 -39.69 -23.05
N ILE A 5 0.27 -40.44 -22.21
CA ILE A 5 0.29 -40.27 -20.75
C ILE A 5 1.05 -38.99 -20.36
N VAL A 6 2.18 -38.72 -21.01
CA VAL A 6 2.96 -37.49 -20.77
C VAL A 6 2.17 -36.24 -21.18
N ALA A 7 1.48 -36.28 -22.32
CA ALA A 7 0.63 -35.17 -22.76
C ALA A 7 -0.55 -34.91 -21.80
N PHE A 8 -1.14 -35.98 -21.24
CA PHE A 8 -2.23 -35.85 -20.27
C PHE A 8 -1.78 -35.23 -18.94
N PHE A 9 -0.60 -35.63 -18.45
CA PHE A 9 -0.01 -35.02 -17.24
C PHE A 9 0.36 -33.55 -17.44
N MET A 10 0.84 -33.18 -18.63
CA MET A 10 1.20 -31.79 -18.92
C MET A 10 -0.03 -30.87 -19.02
N VAL A 11 -1.13 -31.35 -19.60
CA VAL A 11 -2.40 -30.62 -19.66
C VAL A 11 -3.05 -30.53 -18.27
N ALA A 12 -2.95 -31.57 -17.45
CA ALA A 12 -3.46 -31.55 -16.08
C ALA A 12 -2.69 -30.55 -15.18
N CYS A 13 -1.37 -30.42 -15.35
CA CYS A 13 -0.55 -29.42 -14.62
C CYS A 13 -0.81 -27.97 -15.05
N VAL A 14 -1.19 -27.74 -16.31
CA VAL A 14 -1.57 -26.39 -16.80
C VAL A 14 -2.98 -26.04 -16.34
N ALA A 15 -3.90 -27.01 -16.31
CA ALA A 15 -5.28 -26.81 -15.86
C ALA A 15 -5.38 -26.53 -14.35
N SER A 16 -4.47 -27.05 -13.52
CA SER A 16 -4.41 -26.75 -12.09
C SER A 16 -3.77 -25.40 -11.75
N GLY A 17 -3.11 -24.74 -12.72
CA GLY A 17 -2.46 -23.43 -12.51
C GLY A 17 -3.38 -22.22 -12.65
N VAL A 18 -4.58 -22.38 -13.23
CA VAL A 18 -5.54 -21.28 -13.50
C VAL A 18 -6.70 -21.20 -12.49
N ALA A 19 -6.84 -22.19 -11.61
CA ALA A 19 -7.86 -22.19 -10.57
C ALA A 19 -7.27 -21.63 -9.26
N GLY A 20 -7.27 -20.30 -9.05
CA GLY A 20 -6.84 -19.81 -7.74
C GLY A 20 -6.80 -18.31 -7.45
N CYS A 21 -6.85 -17.42 -8.45
CA CYS A 21 -6.81 -15.99 -8.14
C CYS A 21 -8.24 -15.45 -7.97
N SER A 22 -8.63 -15.12 -6.74
CA SER A 22 -9.89 -14.40 -6.51
C SER A 22 -9.87 -13.05 -7.23
N THR A 23 -11.04 -12.51 -7.54
CA THR A 23 -11.16 -11.15 -8.09
C THR A 23 -10.42 -10.15 -7.19
N ALA A 24 -10.54 -10.30 -5.87
CA ALA A 24 -9.84 -9.47 -4.89
C ALA A 24 -8.32 -9.56 -5.01
N SER A 25 -7.75 -10.77 -5.19
CA SER A 25 -6.32 -10.96 -5.37
C SER A 25 -5.82 -10.27 -6.65
N THR A 26 -6.58 -10.37 -7.74
CA THR A 26 -6.26 -9.70 -9.01
C THR A 26 -6.29 -8.18 -8.87
N VAL A 27 -7.34 -7.64 -8.24
CA VAL A 27 -7.48 -6.19 -8.01
C VAL A 27 -6.37 -5.69 -7.09
N ASN A 28 -6.06 -6.40 -6.01
CA ASN A 28 -4.98 -6.05 -5.08
C ASN A 28 -3.62 -6.03 -5.77
N HIS A 29 -3.34 -7.01 -6.62
CA HIS A 29 -2.11 -7.06 -7.41
C HIS A 29 -2.00 -5.84 -8.34
N ASN A 30 -3.08 -5.49 -9.03
CA ASN A 30 -3.10 -4.32 -9.92
C ASN A 30 -2.91 -3.02 -9.16
N LEU A 31 -3.63 -2.82 -8.04
CA LEU A 31 -3.48 -1.63 -7.20
C LEU A 31 -2.06 -1.51 -6.65
N SER A 32 -1.46 -2.61 -6.20
CA SER A 32 -0.07 -2.62 -5.74
C SER A 32 0.90 -2.23 -6.84
N LYS A 33 0.67 -2.73 -8.06
CA LYS A 33 1.45 -2.34 -9.24
C LYS A 33 1.30 -0.85 -9.53
N ASP A 34 0.07 -0.34 -9.62
CA ASP A 34 -0.19 1.09 -9.86
C ASP A 34 0.48 1.98 -8.81
N ALA A 35 0.47 1.51 -7.56
CA ALA A 35 1.08 2.20 -6.44
C ALA A 35 2.61 2.25 -6.53
N ASN A 36 3.25 1.21 -7.07
CA ASN A 36 4.69 1.19 -7.33
C ASN A 36 5.08 1.97 -8.60
N GLU A 37 4.14 2.15 -9.53
CA GLU A 37 4.30 2.97 -10.74
C GLU A 37 3.89 4.43 -10.53
N PHE A 38 3.63 4.84 -9.28
CA PHE A 38 3.26 6.21 -8.91
C PHE A 38 1.97 6.72 -9.60
N ASN A 39 1.01 5.84 -9.86
CA ASN A 39 -0.27 6.16 -10.50
C ASN A 39 -1.44 6.36 -9.52
N VAL A 40 -1.18 6.31 -8.21
CA VAL A 40 -2.20 6.50 -7.17
C VAL A 40 -1.69 7.48 -6.11
N TYR A 41 -2.58 8.39 -5.72
CA TYR A 41 -2.31 9.36 -4.65
C TYR A 41 -2.58 8.71 -3.29
N ARG A 42 -1.63 8.83 -2.37
CA ARG A 42 -1.66 8.16 -1.06
C ARG A 42 -1.24 9.09 0.05
N ARG A 43 -1.68 8.77 1.26
CA ARG A 43 -1.23 9.37 2.51
C ARG A 43 -0.60 8.29 3.39
N ILE A 44 0.56 8.60 3.95
CA ILE A 44 1.11 7.86 5.09
C ILE A 44 0.89 8.67 6.35
N THR A 45 0.34 8.04 7.38
CA THR A 45 0.27 8.59 8.74
C THR A 45 0.99 7.64 9.67
N VAL A 46 1.99 8.14 10.39
CA VAL A 46 2.76 7.38 11.37
C VAL A 46 2.41 7.89 12.76
N THR A 47 2.03 6.99 13.65
CA THR A 47 1.63 7.29 15.03
C THR A 47 2.52 6.56 16.03
N ASN A 48 2.70 7.19 17.18
CA ASN A 48 3.28 6.52 18.34
C ASN A 48 2.18 5.78 19.10
N ALA A 49 2.24 4.45 19.13
CA ALA A 49 1.25 3.59 19.77
C ALA A 49 1.17 3.74 21.30
N ARG A 50 2.18 4.39 21.92
CA ARG A 50 2.20 4.62 23.38
C ARG A 50 1.51 5.92 23.78
N THR A 51 1.58 6.94 22.92
CA THR A 51 1.09 8.29 23.22
C THR A 51 -0.07 8.73 22.34
N ASP A 52 -0.46 7.90 21.38
CA ASP A 52 -1.49 8.17 20.37
C ASP A 52 -1.26 9.46 19.57
N THR A 53 0.01 9.87 19.46
CA THR A 53 0.41 11.09 18.74
C THR A 53 0.85 10.78 17.32
N ILE A 54 0.44 11.60 16.35
CA ILE A 54 1.00 11.59 15.00
C ILE A 54 2.44 12.08 15.07
N MET A 55 3.37 11.23 14.63
CA MET A 55 4.80 11.55 14.56
C MET A 55 5.18 12.10 13.18
N LEU A 56 4.50 11.62 12.13
CA LEU A 56 4.76 11.99 10.75
C LEU A 56 3.50 11.80 9.91
N GLN A 57 3.29 12.73 8.98
CA GLN A 57 2.32 12.57 7.91
C GLN A 57 2.92 13.08 6.60
N ALA A 58 2.68 12.36 5.51
CA ALA A 58 3.04 12.79 4.17
C ALA A 58 2.00 12.32 3.16
N GLU A 59 1.79 13.12 2.12
CA GLU A 59 0.88 12.82 1.02
C GLU A 59 1.57 12.99 -0.33
N GLY A 60 1.17 12.18 -1.31
CA GLY A 60 1.77 12.21 -2.62
C GLY A 60 1.55 10.94 -3.42
N TYR A 61 2.06 10.95 -4.65
CA TYR A 61 2.28 9.73 -5.41
C TYR A 61 3.50 9.03 -4.86
N MET A 62 3.29 8.01 -4.04
CA MET A 62 4.37 7.31 -3.36
C MET A 62 4.32 5.81 -3.61
N ALA A 63 5.46 5.15 -3.42
CA ALA A 63 5.68 3.71 -3.37
C ALA A 63 6.19 3.33 -1.97
N LEU A 64 5.75 2.18 -1.44
CA LEU A 64 6.14 1.70 -0.11
C LEU A 64 6.85 0.35 -0.23
N SER A 65 7.95 0.19 0.48
CA SER A 65 8.61 -1.11 0.66
C SER A 65 9.23 -1.22 2.05
N ASN A 66 9.57 -2.43 2.47
CA ASN A 66 10.29 -2.66 3.71
C ASN A 66 11.71 -3.12 3.38
N ASN A 67 12.66 -2.81 4.25
CA ASN A 67 14.02 -3.32 4.16
C ASN A 67 14.34 -4.31 5.28
N SER A 68 15.57 -4.84 5.28
CA SER A 68 16.07 -5.76 6.30
C SER A 68 16.43 -5.09 7.63
N SER A 69 16.30 -3.77 7.73
CA SER A 69 16.73 -2.96 8.88
C SER A 69 15.55 -2.48 9.73
N ASN A 70 14.37 -3.10 9.58
CA ASN A 70 13.12 -2.66 10.21
C ASN A 70 12.75 -1.21 9.86
N GLU A 71 12.94 -0.80 8.61
CA GLU A 71 12.52 0.51 8.13
C GLU A 71 11.49 0.37 7.02
N LEU A 72 10.49 1.25 7.04
CA LEU A 72 9.71 1.55 5.85
C LEU A 72 10.52 2.46 4.95
N VAL A 73 10.61 2.08 3.70
CA VAL A 73 11.20 2.88 2.64
C VAL A 73 10.06 3.48 1.83
N VAL A 74 9.89 4.80 1.94
CA VAL A 74 8.87 5.56 1.23
C VAL A 74 9.55 6.30 0.09
N THR A 75 9.18 5.98 -1.15
CA THR A 75 9.63 6.76 -2.33
C THR A 75 8.49 7.65 -2.76
N ILE A 76 8.70 8.96 -2.90
CA ILE A 76 7.65 9.92 -3.25
C ILE A 76 8.04 10.61 -4.55
N LYS A 77 7.17 10.55 -5.56
CA LYS A 77 7.34 11.25 -6.84
C LYS A 77 6.80 12.68 -6.72
N THR A 78 7.66 13.67 -6.96
CA THR A 78 7.32 15.10 -6.82
C THR A 78 7.41 15.88 -8.14
N GLY A 79 7.88 15.24 -9.21
CA GLY A 79 7.95 15.79 -10.56
C GLY A 79 8.12 14.66 -11.59
N ALA A 80 8.27 14.98 -12.87
CA ALA A 80 8.36 13.98 -13.95
C ALA A 80 9.42 12.90 -13.66
N ASP A 81 10.61 13.33 -13.22
CA ASP A 81 11.75 12.48 -12.86
C ASP A 81 12.36 12.89 -11.50
N GLN A 82 11.55 13.44 -10.61
CA GLN A 82 11.99 13.90 -9.29
C GLN A 82 11.36 13.04 -8.20
N TYR A 83 12.22 12.55 -7.30
CA TYR A 83 11.82 11.62 -6.25
C TYR A 83 12.51 11.97 -4.93
N TYR A 84 11.75 11.92 -3.85
CA TYR A 84 12.29 11.81 -2.49
C TYR A 84 12.28 10.35 -2.06
N LYS A 85 13.22 10.00 -1.18
CA LYS A 85 13.31 8.67 -0.58
C LYS A 85 13.54 8.82 0.91
N ASP A 86 12.54 8.47 1.68
CA ASP A 86 12.53 8.60 3.12
C ASP A 86 12.55 7.22 3.78
N TYR A 87 13.17 7.16 4.95
CA TYR A 87 13.26 5.95 5.78
C TYR A 87 12.57 6.24 7.11
N ILE A 88 11.56 5.44 7.42
CA ILE A 88 10.82 5.53 8.68
C ILE A 88 11.15 4.29 9.49
N TYR A 89 11.87 4.49 10.60
CA TYR A 89 12.24 3.41 11.49
C TYR A 89 11.02 2.81 12.20
N LEU A 90 10.87 1.49 12.10
CA LEU A 90 9.84 0.73 12.77
C LEU A 90 10.39 0.15 14.08
N ASN A 91 9.70 0.44 15.18
CA ASN A 91 9.92 -0.17 16.48
C ASN A 91 8.58 -0.62 17.08
N ASP A 92 8.62 -1.16 18.29
CA ASP A 92 7.45 -1.69 19.00
C ASP A 92 6.31 -0.67 19.18
N TRP A 93 6.60 0.63 19.11
CA TRP A 93 5.65 1.73 19.28
C TRP A 93 5.36 2.48 17.99
N THR A 94 5.94 2.10 16.86
CA THR A 94 5.65 2.74 15.57
C THR A 94 4.46 2.04 14.93
N CYS A 95 3.31 2.71 14.88
CA CYS A 95 2.19 2.33 14.03
C CYS A 95 2.19 3.20 12.78
N TYR A 96 1.81 2.62 11.64
CA TYR A 96 1.62 3.41 10.43
C TYR A 96 0.40 2.92 9.67
N VAL A 97 -0.22 3.84 8.94
CA VAL A 97 -1.32 3.55 8.05
C VAL A 97 -1.04 4.18 6.70
N MET A 98 -1.19 3.37 5.65
CA MET A 98 -1.14 3.79 4.26
C MET A 98 -2.54 3.83 3.71
N GLU A 99 -2.95 5.02 3.30
CA GLU A 99 -4.27 5.28 2.75
C GLU A 99 -4.13 5.60 1.26
N GLN A 100 -4.98 5.01 0.44
CA GLN A 100 -5.23 5.54 -0.89
C GLN A 100 -6.35 6.56 -0.77
N THR A 101 -6.03 7.83 -0.98
CA THR A 101 -6.96 8.95 -0.71
C THR A 101 -7.85 9.26 -1.91
N GLU A 102 -7.49 8.80 -3.11
CA GLU A 102 -8.30 8.93 -4.31
C GLU A 102 -8.70 7.57 -4.89
N PRO A 103 -9.96 7.34 -5.25
CA PRO A 103 -10.40 6.10 -5.87
C PRO A 103 -9.81 5.97 -7.28
N LYS A 104 -9.42 4.75 -7.66
CA LYS A 104 -9.03 4.45 -9.05
C LYS A 104 -10.29 4.15 -9.88
N GLY A 105 -11.00 5.19 -10.31
CA GLY A 105 -12.20 5.10 -11.15
C GLY A 105 -13.38 5.94 -10.63
N THR A 106 -14.55 5.79 -11.25
CA THR A 106 -15.77 6.51 -10.83
C THR A 106 -16.29 5.94 -9.51
N ASP A 107 -16.30 6.77 -8.46
CA ASP A 107 -16.84 6.40 -7.15
C ASP A 107 -18.35 6.14 -7.24
N LYS A 108 -18.72 4.86 -7.35
CA LYS A 108 -20.11 4.40 -7.24
C LYS A 108 -20.44 3.96 -5.81
N TYR A 109 -19.45 3.78 -4.93
CA TYR A 109 -19.58 3.16 -3.63
C TYR A 109 -18.76 3.93 -2.60
N HIS A 110 -19.44 4.58 -1.66
CA HIS A 110 -18.81 5.41 -0.64
C HIS A 110 -17.82 4.61 0.21
N TYR A 111 -16.58 5.10 0.28
CA TYR A 111 -15.52 4.61 1.16
C TYR A 111 -15.17 5.70 2.17
N GLU A 112 -15.19 5.33 3.46
CA GLU A 112 -14.77 6.19 4.56
C GLU A 112 -13.80 5.41 5.46
N LEU A 113 -12.65 6.00 5.72
CA LEU A 113 -11.71 5.51 6.72
C LEU A 113 -11.55 6.57 7.80
N VAL A 114 -12.15 6.33 8.97
CA VAL A 114 -12.08 7.25 10.11
C VAL A 114 -11.05 6.75 11.10
N PHE A 115 -10.06 7.60 11.40
CA PHE A 115 -9.17 7.39 12.55
C PHE A 115 -9.74 8.13 13.76
N TYR A 116 -9.74 7.47 14.90
CA TYR A 116 -10.02 8.10 16.20
C TYR A 116 -8.76 8.13 17.08
N PRO A 117 -7.72 8.94 16.79
CA PRO A 117 -6.75 9.32 17.80
C PRO A 117 -7.41 10.39 18.67
N GLU A 118 -7.30 10.32 20.00
CA GLU A 118 -7.90 11.30 20.94
C GLU A 118 -7.38 12.76 20.78
N ARG A 119 -6.64 13.11 19.71
CA ARG A 119 -5.98 14.42 19.57
C ARG A 119 -5.73 14.88 18.12
N LEU A 120 -6.73 14.79 17.24
CA LEU A 120 -6.65 15.35 15.86
C LEU A 120 -6.98 16.85 15.77
N ILE A 121 -7.20 17.55 16.88
CA ILE A 121 -7.37 19.01 16.86
C ILE A 121 -5.98 19.62 17.05
N PRO A 122 -5.34 20.20 16.01
CA PRO A 122 -4.18 21.03 16.23
C PRO A 122 -4.59 22.21 17.12
N ASP A 123 -3.89 22.43 18.22
CA ASP A 123 -4.00 23.68 18.98
C ASP A 123 -3.55 24.81 18.05
N VAL A 124 -4.51 25.49 17.43
CA VAL A 124 -4.26 26.70 16.67
C VAL A 124 -3.97 27.80 17.68
N GLU A 125 -2.70 27.99 18.03
CA GLU A 125 -2.26 29.22 18.68
C GLU A 125 -2.38 30.38 17.68
N ILE A 126 -3.47 31.13 17.78
CA ILE A 126 -3.56 32.45 17.15
C ILE A 126 -2.75 33.41 18.01
N LYS A 127 -1.61 33.88 17.48
CA LYS A 127 -0.91 35.07 17.99
C LYS A 127 -1.32 36.31 17.20
#